data_AF-U6DEL0-F1
#
_entry.id   AF-U6DEL0-F1
#
_cell.length_a   1.000
_cell.length_b   1.000
_cell.length_c   1.000
_cell.angle_alpha   90.00
_cell.angle_beta   90.00
_cell.angle_gamma   90.00
#
_symmetry.space_group_name_H-M   'P 1'
#
loop_
_entity.id
_entity.type
_entity.pdbx_description
1 polymer ?
#
loop_
_entity_poly.entity_id
_entity_poly.type
_entity_poly.pdbx_seq_one_letter_code
_entity_poly.pdbx_strand_id
1 'polypeptide(L)'
;MASSTTVPLGFHYETKYVVLSYLGLLSQEKIEEQHLSSPQASQPLDKEVLLKVKTEIEEELESLDKEISEAFTSTGFDRHTSPVFSPANPESSVEDCLAHLGEKVLQELKEPLRKALQMLLSQ
;
A
#
# COMPACT_ATOMS: atom_id res chain seq x y z
N MET A 1 15.55 23.45 24.93
CA MET A 1 14.15 23.02 24.86
C MET A 1 14.07 22.00 23.72
N ALA A 2 13.62 20.78 23.97
CA ALA A 2 13.34 19.85 22.88
C ALA A 2 11.95 20.18 22.35
N SER A 3 11.86 20.68 21.10
CA SER A 3 10.57 20.84 20.44
C SER A 3 9.99 19.45 20.21
N SER A 4 8.94 19.11 20.95
CA SER A 4 8.10 17.97 20.62
C SER A 4 7.33 18.34 19.36
N THR A 5 7.77 17.82 18.21
CA THR A 5 7.05 17.99 16.95
C THR A 5 5.85 17.05 16.96
N THR A 6 4.68 17.58 17.31
CA THR A 6 3.43 16.85 17.13
C THR A 6 3.19 16.68 15.63
N VAL A 7 3.03 15.45 15.19
CA VAL A 7 2.68 15.14 13.80
C VAL A 7 1.30 15.72 13.50
N PRO A 8 1.11 16.43 12.36
CA PRO A 8 -0.20 16.93 11.98
C PRO A 8 -1.22 15.79 11.90
N LEU A 9 -2.46 16.02 12.34
CA LEU A 9 -3.49 14.98 12.32
C LEU A 9 -3.75 14.44 10.90
N GLY A 10 -3.66 15.32 9.88
CA GLY A 10 -3.78 14.95 8.47
C GLY A 10 -2.81 13.84 8.03
N PHE A 11 -1.62 13.77 8.64
CA PHE A 11 -0.63 12.76 8.32
C PHE A 11 -1.13 11.33 8.57
N HIS A 12 -1.97 11.15 9.60
CA HIS A 12 -2.58 9.85 9.89
C HIS A 12 -3.46 9.39 8.72
N TYR A 13 -4.36 10.27 8.26
CA TYR A 13 -5.27 9.97 7.16
C TYR A 13 -4.53 9.77 5.84
N GLU A 14 -3.58 10.63 5.54
CA GLU A 14 -2.73 10.55 4.36
C GLU A 14 -1.95 9.23 4.33
N THR A 15 -1.30 8.87 5.43
CA THR A 15 -0.51 7.63 5.51
C THR A 15 -1.40 6.40 5.41
N LYS A 16 -2.55 6.38 6.11
CA LYS A 16 -3.50 5.26 6.06
C LYS A 16 -4.02 5.07 4.64
N TYR A 17 -4.38 6.15 3.95
CA TYR A 17 -4.80 6.11 2.55
C TYR A 17 -3.72 5.52 1.65
N VAL A 18 -2.49 6.05 1.71
CA VAL A 18 -1.39 5.58 0.85
C VAL A 18 -1.12 4.10 1.04
N VAL A 19 -1.07 3.64 2.30
CA VAL A 19 -0.81 2.22 2.59
C VAL A 19 -1.94 1.33 2.07
N LEU A 20 -3.20 1.68 2.32
CA LEU A 20 -4.35 0.90 1.86
C LEU A 20 -4.43 0.87 0.33
N SER A 21 -4.27 2.02 -0.32
CA SER A 21 -4.31 2.14 -1.78
C SER A 21 -3.18 1.36 -2.44
N TYR A 22 -1.95 1.45 -1.92
CA TYR A 22 -0.81 0.65 -2.39
C TYR A 22 -1.05 -0.86 -2.24
N LEU A 23 -1.56 -1.30 -1.09
CA LEU A 23 -1.90 -2.72 -0.88
C LEU A 23 -3.03 -3.18 -1.80
N GLY A 24 -4.00 -2.30 -2.10
CA GLY A 24 -5.07 -2.55 -3.05
C GLY A 24 -4.55 -2.82 -4.45
N LEU A 25 -3.59 -2.02 -4.93
CA LEU A 25 -2.92 -2.22 -6.23
C LEU A 25 -2.24 -3.59 -6.30
N LEU A 26 -1.43 -3.93 -5.29
CA LEU A 26 -0.74 -5.23 -5.23
C LEU A 26 -1.71 -6.42 -5.14
N SER A 27 -2.83 -6.26 -4.43
CA SER A 27 -3.86 -7.28 -4.33
C SER A 27 -4.51 -7.55 -5.69
N GLN A 28 -4.83 -6.48 -6.43
CA GLN A 28 -5.39 -6.57 -7.77
C GLN A 28 -4.43 -7.22 -8.77
N GLU A 29 -3.16 -6.83 -8.78
CA GLU A 29 -2.13 -7.42 -9.65
C GLU A 29 -2.00 -8.93 -9.41
N LYS A 30 -1.97 -9.37 -8.15
CA LYS A 30 -1.92 -10.80 -7.81
C LYS A 30 -3.17 -11.57 -8.27
N ILE A 31 -4.35 -10.97 -8.22
CA ILE A 31 -5.59 -11.61 -8.70
C ILE A 31 -5.51 -11.80 -10.21
N GLU A 32 -5.03 -10.79 -10.94
CA GLU A 32 -4.86 -10.82 -12.39
C GLU A 32 -3.81 -11.86 -12.82
N GLU A 33 -2.65 -11.89 -12.16
CA GLU A 33 -1.62 -12.91 -12.37
C GLU A 33 -2.15 -14.34 -12.15
N GLN A 34 -2.96 -14.55 -11.11
CA GLN A 34 -3.59 -15.85 -10.84
C GLN A 34 -4.64 -16.24 -11.88
N HIS A 35 -5.29 -15.27 -12.54
CA HIS A 35 -6.25 -15.54 -13.61
C HIS A 35 -5.55 -15.91 -14.92
N LEU A 36 -4.33 -15.40 -15.15
CA LEU A 36 -3.51 -15.67 -16.34
C LEU A 36 -2.67 -16.96 -16.20
N SER A 37 -2.46 -17.44 -14.98
CA SER A 37 -1.69 -18.65 -14.67
C SER A 37 -2.53 -19.94 -14.79
N SER A 38 -1.91 -21.04 -15.24
CA SER A 38 -2.57 -22.36 -15.35
C SER A 38 -3.14 -22.83 -13.99
N PRO A 39 -4.34 -23.43 -13.94
CA PRO A 39 -5.06 -23.77 -12.70
C PRO A 39 -4.34 -24.78 -11.77
N GLN A 40 -3.14 -25.25 -12.12
CA GLN A 40 -2.36 -26.22 -11.35
C GLN A 40 -1.31 -25.59 -10.42
N ALA A 41 -1.08 -24.27 -10.47
CA ALA A 41 -0.02 -23.61 -9.69
C ALA A 41 -0.49 -22.86 -8.44
N SER A 42 -1.81 -22.64 -8.26
CA SER A 42 -2.35 -21.82 -7.15
C SER A 42 -3.26 -22.66 -6.26
N GLN A 43 -2.99 -22.70 -4.95
CA GLN A 43 -3.87 -23.44 -4.03
C GLN A 43 -5.19 -22.67 -3.84
N PRO A 44 -6.34 -23.36 -3.67
CA PRO A 44 -7.64 -22.71 -3.43
C PRO A 44 -7.64 -21.77 -2.23
N LEU A 45 -6.87 -22.11 -1.19
CA LEU A 45 -6.69 -21.32 0.03
C LEU A 45 -6.07 -19.95 -0.27
N ASP A 46 -5.13 -19.86 -1.22
CA ASP A 46 -4.47 -18.60 -1.58
C ASP A 46 -5.43 -17.62 -2.25
N LYS A 47 -6.42 -18.13 -3.00
CA LYS A 47 -7.43 -17.30 -3.66
C LYS A 47 -8.43 -16.72 -2.66
N GLU A 48 -8.90 -17.53 -1.72
CA GLU A 48 -9.81 -17.09 -0.67
C GLU A 48 -9.16 -16.03 0.23
N VAL A 49 -7.90 -16.23 0.60
CA VAL A 49 -7.12 -15.25 1.38
C VAL A 49 -6.96 -13.95 0.60
N LEU A 50 -6.63 -14.02 -0.69
CA LEU A 50 -6.45 -12.83 -1.51
C LEU A 50 -7.74 -12.02 -1.67
N LEU A 51 -8.87 -12.69 -1.88
CA LEU A 51 -10.19 -12.04 -1.92
C LEU A 51 -10.57 -11.41 -0.58
N LYS A 52 -10.31 -12.11 0.54
CA LYS A 52 -10.56 -11.57 1.88
C LYS A 52 -9.74 -10.30 2.14
N VAL A 53 -8.45 -10.32 1.80
CA VAL A 53 -7.58 -9.15 1.93
C VAL A 53 -8.07 -7.99 1.06
N LYS A 54 -8.52 -8.26 -0.17
CA LYS A 54 -9.11 -7.22 -1.02
C LYS A 54 -10.34 -6.57 -0.36
N THR A 55 -11.27 -7.38 0.13
CA THR A 55 -12.48 -6.88 0.82
C THR A 55 -12.12 -6.07 2.06
N GLU A 56 -11.18 -6.53 2.88
CA GLU A 56 -10.73 -5.78 4.07
C GLU A 56 -10.11 -4.42 3.70
N ILE A 57 -9.36 -4.34 2.60
CA ILE A 57 -8.79 -3.06 2.11
C ILE A 57 -9.90 -2.11 1.66
N GLU A 58 -10.90 -2.59 0.92
CA GLU A 58 -12.04 -1.80 0.45
C GLU A 58 -12.87 -1.25 1.64
N GLU A 59 -13.14 -2.10 2.64
CA GLU A 59 -13.85 -1.71 3.87
C GLU A 59 -13.06 -0.65 4.68
N GLU A 60 -11.75 -0.82 4.82
CA GLU A 60 -10.91 0.14 5.54
C GLU A 60 -10.77 1.48 4.79
N LEU A 61 -10.78 1.47 3.45
CA LEU A 61 -10.81 2.70 2.64
C LEU A 61 -12.14 3.44 2.81
N GLU A 62 -13.27 2.72 2.84
CA GLU A 62 -14.59 3.31 3.10
C GLU A 62 -14.66 3.88 4.53
N SER A 63 -14.17 3.15 5.53
CA SER A 63 -14.08 3.65 6.91
C SER A 63 -13.24 4.92 6.99
N LEU A 64 -12.10 4.96 6.30
CA LEU A 64 -11.23 6.13 6.26
C LEU A 64 -11.91 7.36 5.65
N ASP A 65 -12.68 7.19 4.58
CA ASP A 65 -13.45 8.30 3.98
C ASP A 65 -14.45 8.91 4.97
N LYS A 66 -15.12 8.05 5.73
CA LYS A 66 -16.02 8.47 6.81
C LYS A 66 -15.28 9.18 7.94
N GLU A 67 -14.16 8.62 8.40
CA GLU A 67 -13.32 9.23 9.44
C GLU A 67 -12.85 10.64 9.05
N ILE A 68 -12.39 10.82 7.82
CA ILE A 68 -11.96 12.12 7.28
C ILE A 68 -13.13 13.11 7.25
N SER A 69 -14.29 12.66 6.77
CA SER A 69 -15.49 13.49 6.66
C SER A 69 -15.97 13.99 8.03
N GLU A 70 -15.91 13.13 9.06
CA GLU A 70 -16.25 13.49 10.44
C GLU A 70 -15.20 14.43 11.05
N ALA A 71 -13.92 14.17 10.78
CA ALA A 71 -12.80 14.94 11.31
C ALA A 71 -12.75 16.39 10.81
N PHE A 72 -13.26 16.68 9.61
CA PHE A 72 -13.25 18.06 9.06
C PHE A 72 -13.86 19.07 10.03
N THR A 73 -15.00 18.71 10.65
CA THR A 73 -15.73 19.60 11.56
C THR A 73 -14.97 19.95 12.83
N SER A 74 -14.09 19.07 13.30
CA SER A 74 -13.36 19.21 14.57
C SER A 74 -11.92 19.66 14.39
N THR A 75 -11.32 19.36 13.24
CA THR A 75 -9.87 19.48 13.01
C THR A 75 -9.53 20.45 11.89
N GLY A 76 -10.52 20.78 11.04
CA GLY A 76 -10.31 21.59 9.83
C GLY A 76 -9.51 20.88 8.74
N PHE A 77 -9.22 19.57 8.88
CA PHE A 77 -8.52 18.81 7.85
C PHE A 77 -9.40 18.65 6.61
N ASP A 78 -9.00 19.30 5.51
CA ASP A 78 -9.65 19.20 4.21
C ASP A 78 -8.80 18.36 3.25
N ARG A 79 -9.30 17.18 2.87
CA ARG A 79 -8.63 16.30 1.90
C ARG A 79 -8.40 16.98 0.55
N HIS A 80 -9.21 17.94 0.15
CA HIS A 80 -9.05 18.63 -1.14
C HIS A 80 -7.84 19.56 -1.18
N THR A 81 -7.26 19.87 -0.02
CA THR A 81 -6.02 20.63 0.12
C THR A 81 -4.79 19.74 0.31
N SER A 82 -5.00 18.44 0.57
CA SER A 82 -3.90 17.51 0.78
C SER A 82 -3.25 17.13 -0.55
N PRO A 83 -1.91 17.15 -0.65
CA PRO A 83 -1.21 16.71 -1.86
C PRO A 83 -1.32 15.21 -2.11
N VAL A 84 -1.72 14.42 -1.11
CA VAL A 84 -1.93 12.97 -1.24
C VAL A 84 -3.28 12.68 -1.89
N PHE A 85 -4.34 13.32 -1.40
CA PHE A 85 -5.70 13.11 -1.93
C PHE A 85 -6.02 13.98 -3.15
N SER A 86 -5.28 15.07 -3.35
CA SER A 86 -5.45 16.00 -4.48
C SER A 86 -4.08 16.38 -5.06
N PRO A 87 -3.37 15.43 -5.68
CA PRO A 87 -2.03 15.65 -6.21
C PRO A 87 -2.06 16.67 -7.36
N ALA A 88 -1.02 17.50 -7.43
CA ALA A 88 -0.86 18.48 -8.51
C ALA A 88 -0.65 17.82 -9.89
N ASN A 89 -0.17 16.57 -9.91
CA ASN A 89 -0.04 15.75 -11.10
C ASN A 89 -0.79 14.43 -10.89
N PRO A 90 -1.88 14.17 -11.63
CA PRO A 90 -2.67 12.94 -11.46
C PRO A 90 -1.89 11.67 -11.85
N GLU A 91 -0.82 11.80 -12.64
CA GLU A 91 0.03 10.67 -13.06
C GLU A 91 1.15 10.34 -12.06
N SER A 92 1.16 10.99 -10.89
CA SER A 92 2.24 10.88 -9.91
C SER A 92 1.68 10.61 -8.52
N SER A 93 0.99 9.48 -8.37
CA SER A 93 0.52 9.02 -7.06
C SER A 93 1.69 8.51 -6.19
N VAL A 94 1.52 8.54 -4.87
CA VAL A 94 2.53 8.04 -3.93
C VAL A 94 2.59 6.51 -4.01
N GLU A 95 1.44 5.89 -4.23
CA GLU A 95 1.23 4.46 -4.39
C GLU A 95 2.01 3.93 -5.60
N ASP A 96 1.96 4.63 -6.73
CA ASP A 96 2.75 4.28 -7.91
C ASP A 96 4.25 4.41 -7.61
N CYS A 97 4.67 5.47 -6.92
CA CYS A 97 6.07 5.62 -6.52
C CYS A 97 6.53 4.47 -5.64
N LEU A 98 5.69 4.01 -4.71
CA LEU A 98 5.96 2.85 -3.85
C LEU A 98 6.06 1.55 -4.67
N ALA A 99 5.18 1.33 -5.65
CA ALA A 99 5.23 0.17 -6.53
C ALA A 99 6.53 0.15 -7.35
N HIS A 100 6.89 1.26 -7.99
CA HIS A 100 8.12 1.38 -8.76
C HIS A 100 9.37 1.20 -7.87
N LEU A 101 9.36 1.76 -6.67
CA LEU A 101 10.45 1.59 -5.71
C LEU A 101 10.57 0.13 -5.27
N GLY A 102 9.45 -0.53 -4.98
CA GLY A 102 9.40 -1.94 -4.61
C GLY A 102 9.98 -2.84 -5.70
N GLU A 103 9.57 -2.64 -6.95
CA GLU A 103 10.11 -3.38 -8.10
C GLU A 103 11.61 -3.15 -8.28
N LYS A 104 12.06 -1.90 -8.21
CA LYS A 104 13.48 -1.56 -8.30
C LYS A 104 14.30 -2.25 -7.20
N VAL A 105 13.81 -2.20 -5.95
CA VAL A 105 14.47 -2.86 -4.81
C VAL A 105 14.52 -4.37 -5.01
N LEU A 106 13.43 -4.98 -5.51
CA LEU A 106 13.40 -6.40 -5.83
C LEU A 106 14.45 -6.75 -6.89
N GLN A 107 14.53 -6.00 -7.99
CA GLN A 107 15.50 -6.23 -9.06
C GLN A 107 16.95 -6.09 -8.57
N GLU A 108 17.25 -5.06 -7.79
CA GLU A 108 18.60 -4.79 -7.28
C GLU A 108 19.05 -5.80 -6.21
N LEU A 109 18.14 -6.22 -5.33
CA LEU A 109 18.49 -7.06 -4.17
C LEU A 109 18.31 -8.56 -4.39
N LYS A 110 17.59 -9.00 -5.42
CA LYS A 110 17.29 -10.43 -5.66
C LYS A 110 18.55 -11.31 -5.68
N GLU A 111 19.54 -10.96 -6.50
CA GLU A 111 20.78 -11.75 -6.61
C GLU A 111 21.68 -11.62 -5.37
N PRO A 112 21.93 -10.41 -4.82
CA PRO A 112 22.67 -10.26 -3.56
C PRO A 112 22.09 -11.07 -2.41
N LEU A 113 20.76 -11.03 -2.22
CA LEU A 113 20.07 -11.78 -1.17
C LEU A 113 20.18 -13.29 -1.39
N ARG A 114 19.98 -13.76 -2.63
CA ARG A 114 20.13 -15.18 -2.97
C ARG A 114 21.55 -15.68 -2.66
N LYS A 115 22.58 -14.90 -3.01
CA LYS A 115 23.98 -15.22 -2.72
C LYS A 115 24.26 -15.25 -1.21
N ALA A 116 23.79 -14.24 -0.48
CA ALA A 116 23.94 -14.19 0.97
C ALA A 116 23.27 -15.39 1.66
N LEU A 117 22.06 -15.75 1.24
CA LEU A 117 21.34 -16.92 1.74
C LEU A 117 22.12 -18.22 1.48
N GLN A 118 22.64 -18.41 0.26
CA GLN A 118 23.45 -19.58 -0.08
C GLN A 118 24.70 -19.68 0.81
N MET A 119 25.40 -18.56 1.03
CA MET A 119 26.58 -18.54 1.90
C MET A 119 26.24 -18.94 3.34
N LEU A 120 25.14 -18.42 3.90
CA LEU A 120 24.70 -18.73 5.26
C LEU A 120 24.28 -20.19 5.44
N LEU A 121 23.63 -20.79 4.44
CA LEU A 121 23.15 -22.18 4.48
C LEU A 121 24.22 -23.22 4.12
N SER A 122 25.34 -22.78 3.54
CA SER A 122 26.45 -23.67 3.14
C SER A 122 27.49 -23.92 4.25
N GLN A 123 27.23 -23.42 5.47
CA GLN A 123 28.02 -23.68 6.67
C GLN A 123 27.35 -24.72 7.56
#